data_AF-A0AAD6BZV8-F1
#
_entry.id   AF-A0AAD6BZV8-F1
#
_cell.length_a   1.000
_cell.length_b   1.000
_cell.length_c   1.000
_cell.angle_alpha   90.00
_cell.angle_beta   90.00
_cell.angle_gamma   90.00
#
_symmetry.space_group_name_H-M   'P 1'
#
loop_
_entity.id
_entity.type
_entity.pdbx_description
1 polymer ?
#
loop_
_entity_poly.entity_id
_entity_poly.type
_entity_poly.pdbx_seq_one_letter_code
_entity_poly.pdbx_strand_id
1 'polypeptide(L)'
;MQSRAQGSRLKPVADSLENVGFVSKGDKKLLTFQAQHEYYDKIVARYMKFCADHSKDLNAAFTSLPTSASNDATSNPPAALPSSKRNPADKSIPPPSSELSTLLLSLRKLREATLATASETPIDFTQRVHIFSIRLSIRAQHPPSYFPSLRYSLDRLHSRSHPLPDSEVKEIVSYLILDYACRQDDMVSAFELRARARKEFAFSDKSIDRALDALMHDNWIVFWRVRKMVDSYMQAVMDWAVDRVRRHALKAVGSAYLNVHVSWIVGGCTGHDESWTWEKLVDVEKLGWEKEGEKIVIRRPKTRAPAKPEPAQPSTVSS
;
A
#
# COMPACT_ATOMS: atom_id res chain seq x y z
N MET A 1 9.97 52.71 -40.31
CA MET A 1 10.84 51.88 -39.45
C MET A 1 10.00 51.32 -38.32
N GLN A 2 9.55 50.06 -38.41
CA GLN A 2 8.80 49.39 -37.34
C GLN A 2 9.73 48.39 -36.65
N SER A 3 10.01 48.62 -35.37
CA SER A 3 10.81 47.74 -34.53
C SER A 3 10.00 46.50 -34.16
N ARG A 4 10.45 45.33 -34.63
CA ARG A 4 9.95 44.02 -34.19
C ARG A 4 10.43 43.78 -32.76
N ALA A 5 9.51 43.78 -31.80
CA ALA A 5 9.76 43.29 -30.45
C ALA A 5 10.07 41.78 -30.52
N GLN A 6 11.30 41.40 -30.21
CA GLN A 6 11.71 40.01 -30.06
C GLN A 6 11.17 39.48 -28.72
N GLY A 7 10.14 38.63 -28.79
CA GLY A 7 9.68 37.86 -27.64
C GLY A 7 10.76 36.88 -27.19
N SER A 8 11.38 37.16 -26.05
CA SER A 8 12.29 36.23 -25.37
C SER A 8 11.52 34.97 -24.94
N ARG A 9 11.70 33.88 -25.68
CA ARG A 9 11.27 32.53 -25.28
C ARG A 9 12.19 32.06 -24.15
N LEU A 10 11.87 32.44 -22.91
CA LEU A 10 12.45 31.80 -21.73
C LEU A 10 12.13 30.31 -21.80
N LYS A 11 13.16 29.46 -21.93
CA LYS A 11 13.00 28.01 -21.81
C LYS A 11 12.36 27.73 -20.44
N PRO A 12 11.38 26.82 -20.34
CA PRO A 12 10.84 26.42 -19.04
C PRO A 12 12.02 25.97 -18.16
N VAL A 13 12.06 26.49 -16.93
CA VAL A 13 13.07 26.11 -15.93
C VAL A 13 12.91 24.62 -15.72
N ALA A 14 13.88 23.84 -16.20
CA ALA A 14 13.83 22.39 -16.11
C ALA A 14 13.86 21.97 -14.64
N ASP A 15 12.96 21.07 -14.26
CA ASP A 15 12.79 20.63 -12.88
C ASP A 15 14.12 20.08 -12.32
N SER A 16 14.56 20.66 -11.20
CA SER A 16 15.84 20.34 -10.56
C SER A 16 16.02 18.85 -10.25
N LEU A 17 14.94 18.11 -9.98
CA LEU A 17 15.01 16.67 -9.69
C LEU A 17 15.03 15.81 -10.96
N GLU A 18 14.42 16.28 -12.05
CA GLU A 18 14.32 15.56 -13.32
C GLU A 18 15.59 15.68 -14.16
N ASN A 19 16.36 16.75 -13.96
CA ASN A 19 17.64 17.00 -14.64
C ASN A 19 18.73 15.96 -14.34
N VAL A 20 18.51 15.07 -13.38
CA VAL A 20 19.42 13.98 -13.02
C VAL A 20 18.89 12.67 -13.60
N GLY A 21 19.73 11.93 -14.30
CA GLY A 21 19.50 10.62 -14.87
C GLY A 21 20.05 9.47 -14.01
N PHE A 22 20.02 8.27 -14.58
CA PHE A 22 20.52 7.06 -13.92
C PHE A 22 22.01 6.85 -14.19
N VAL A 23 22.75 6.39 -13.19
CA VAL A 23 24.18 6.08 -13.31
C VAL A 23 24.42 4.92 -14.28
N SER A 24 23.57 3.91 -14.25
CA SER A 24 23.54 2.77 -15.20
C SER A 24 23.29 3.17 -16.65
N LYS A 25 22.75 4.37 -16.88
CA LYS A 25 22.56 4.95 -18.21
C LYS A 25 23.65 5.97 -18.58
N GLY A 26 24.71 6.04 -17.77
CA GLY A 26 25.89 6.88 -18.02
C GLY A 26 25.80 8.30 -17.47
N ASP A 27 24.77 8.66 -16.70
CA ASP A 27 24.76 9.95 -16.02
C ASP A 27 25.77 9.95 -14.86
N LYS A 28 26.58 11.01 -14.79
CA LYS A 28 27.68 11.18 -13.83
C LYS A 28 27.39 12.23 -12.76
N LYS A 29 26.21 12.89 -12.79
CA LYS A 29 25.87 14.01 -11.91
C LYS A 29 25.81 13.67 -10.42
N LEU A 30 25.58 12.40 -10.06
CA LEU A 30 25.50 11.94 -8.67
C LEU A 30 26.70 11.09 -8.24
N LEU A 31 27.83 11.15 -8.95
CA LEU A 31 29.00 10.32 -8.61
C LEU A 31 29.84 10.87 -7.44
N THR A 32 29.53 12.05 -6.91
CA THR A 32 30.21 12.61 -5.74
C THR A 32 29.27 12.67 -4.54
N PHE A 33 29.81 12.42 -3.34
CA PHE A 33 29.04 12.49 -2.10
C PHE A 33 28.35 13.85 -1.90
N GLN A 34 29.02 14.96 -2.23
CA GLN A 34 28.43 16.30 -2.14
C GLN A 34 27.19 16.44 -3.04
N ALA A 35 27.27 16.00 -4.30
CA ALA A 35 26.15 16.08 -5.22
C ALA A 35 24.98 15.18 -4.77
N GLN A 36 25.27 14.02 -4.19
CA GLN A 36 24.26 13.14 -3.61
C GLN A 36 23.56 13.77 -2.41
N HIS A 37 24.30 14.42 -1.51
CA HIS A 37 23.74 15.11 -0.35
C HIS A 37 22.83 16.26 -0.78
N GLU A 38 23.30 17.13 -1.69
CA GLU A 38 22.49 18.22 -2.22
C GLU A 38 21.24 17.73 -2.95
N TYR A 39 21.33 16.60 -3.67
CA TYR A 39 20.18 15.99 -4.33
C TYR A 39 19.19 15.40 -3.31
N TYR A 40 19.69 14.76 -2.26
CA TYR A 40 18.86 14.28 -1.15
C TYR A 40 18.10 15.42 -0.47
N ASP A 41 18.76 16.54 -0.18
CA ASP A 41 18.12 17.71 0.44
C ASP A 41 17.00 18.27 -0.44
N LYS A 42 17.19 18.30 -1.77
CA LYS A 42 16.14 18.70 -2.73
C LYS A 42 14.95 17.73 -2.71
N ILE A 43 15.20 16.42 -2.62
CA ILE A 43 14.14 15.41 -2.50
C ILE A 43 13.35 15.63 -1.21
N VAL A 44 14.05 15.79 -0.07
CA VAL A 44 13.41 16.00 1.24
C VAL A 44 12.59 17.30 1.22
N ALA A 45 13.14 18.40 0.73
CA ALA A 45 12.41 19.66 0.63
C ALA A 45 11.14 19.52 -0.22
N ARG A 46 11.20 18.82 -1.35
CA ARG A 46 10.04 18.58 -2.20
C ARG A 46 9.01 17.64 -1.55
N TYR A 47 9.47 16.63 -0.82
CA TYR A 47 8.59 15.77 -0.03
C TYR A 47 7.85 16.55 1.07
N MET A 48 8.54 17.44 1.79
CA MET A 48 7.92 18.27 2.83
C MET A 48 6.89 19.23 2.21
N LYS A 49 7.21 19.81 1.04
CA LYS A 49 6.26 20.63 0.28
C LYS A 49 5.02 19.83 -0.14
N PHE A 50 5.21 18.63 -0.69
CA PHE A 50 4.11 17.72 -1.02
C PHE A 50 3.20 17.47 0.19
N CYS A 51 3.80 17.21 1.36
CA CYS A 51 3.03 16.99 2.60
C CYS A 51 2.26 18.24 3.03
N ALA A 52 2.84 19.44 2.88
CA ALA A 52 2.18 20.69 3.21
C ALA A 52 1.00 20.98 2.26
N ASP A 53 1.23 20.83 0.95
CA ASP A 53 0.24 21.08 -0.10
C ASP A 53 -0.96 20.12 -0.01
N HIS A 54 -0.75 18.89 0.50
CA HIS A 54 -1.78 17.87 0.68
C HIS A 54 -2.16 17.59 2.13
N SER A 55 -1.84 18.49 3.06
CA SER A 55 -2.03 18.28 4.51
C SER A 55 -3.46 17.88 4.94
N LYS A 56 -4.48 18.32 4.19
CA LYS A 56 -5.90 17.99 4.47
C LYS A 56 -6.31 16.58 4.04
N ASP A 57 -5.65 16.03 3.02
CA ASP A 57 -6.00 14.73 2.43
C ASP A 57 -4.73 13.95 2.05
N LEU A 58 -3.81 13.86 3.01
CA LEU A 58 -2.47 13.35 2.78
C LEU A 58 -2.48 11.85 2.43
N ASN A 59 -3.39 11.09 3.04
CA ASN A 59 -3.55 9.67 2.75
C ASN A 59 -4.00 9.45 1.30
N ALA A 60 -5.04 10.15 0.83
CA ALA A 60 -5.48 10.01 -0.56
C ALA A 60 -4.41 10.47 -1.56
N ALA A 61 -3.64 11.52 -1.20
CA ALA A 61 -2.51 11.96 -2.00
C ALA A 61 -1.46 10.85 -2.13
N PHE A 62 -1.07 10.18 -1.04
CA PHE A 62 -0.14 9.06 -1.07
C PHE A 62 -0.66 7.83 -1.85
N THR A 63 -1.96 7.54 -1.78
CA THR A 63 -2.58 6.42 -2.51
C THR A 63 -2.99 6.78 -3.94
N SER A 64 -2.58 7.95 -4.45
CA SER A 64 -2.95 8.41 -5.80
C SER A 64 -2.18 7.73 -6.93
N LEU A 65 -1.15 6.94 -6.61
CA LEU A 65 -0.37 6.21 -7.60
C LEU A 65 -1.19 5.06 -8.24
N PRO A 66 -0.94 4.73 -9.51
CA PRO A 66 -1.60 3.59 -10.14
C PRO A 66 -1.21 2.28 -9.46
N THR A 67 -2.21 1.46 -9.13
CA THR A 67 -2.00 0.15 -8.50
C THR A 67 -1.67 -0.96 -9.53
N SER A 68 -1.77 -0.67 -10.84
CA SER A 68 -1.55 -1.66 -11.90
C SER A 68 -0.07 -1.79 -12.26
N ALA A 69 0.44 -3.04 -12.29
CA ALA A 69 1.84 -3.37 -12.57
C ALA A 69 2.37 -2.89 -13.93
N SER A 70 1.48 -2.65 -14.91
CA SER A 70 1.82 -2.09 -16.23
C SER A 70 2.18 -0.60 -16.19
N ASN A 71 1.92 0.08 -15.07
CA ASN A 71 2.08 1.53 -14.87
C ASN A 71 3.01 1.80 -13.67
N ASP A 72 4.19 1.17 -13.63
CA ASP A 72 5.16 1.45 -12.56
C ASP A 72 5.50 2.94 -12.55
N ALA A 73 5.18 3.61 -11.43
CA ALA A 73 5.45 5.02 -11.17
C ALA A 73 6.93 5.40 -11.30
N THR A 74 7.84 4.43 -11.22
CA THR A 74 9.29 4.63 -11.40
C THR A 74 9.81 4.20 -12.78
N SER A 75 8.92 3.87 -13.73
CA SER A 75 9.30 3.68 -15.14
C SER A 75 9.85 4.98 -15.73
N ASN A 76 10.65 4.86 -16.79
CA ASN A 76 11.14 6.00 -17.55
C ASN A 76 10.57 5.95 -18.98
N PRO A 77 9.66 6.85 -19.39
CA PRO A 77 9.13 7.99 -18.61
C PRO A 77 8.17 7.56 -17.48
N PRO A 78 8.01 8.37 -16.42
CA PRO A 78 7.04 8.08 -15.35
C PRO A 78 5.65 7.88 -15.92
N ALA A 79 4.90 6.92 -15.38
CA ALA A 79 3.51 6.69 -15.74
C ALA A 79 2.64 7.85 -15.21
N ALA A 80 2.65 8.99 -15.90
CA ALA A 80 1.73 10.09 -15.62
C ALA A 80 0.32 9.69 -16.07
N LEU A 81 -0.64 9.71 -15.16
CA LEU A 81 -2.06 9.63 -15.52
C LEU A 81 -2.41 10.85 -16.41
N PRO A 82 -3.21 10.68 -17.47
CA PRO A 82 -3.80 11.82 -18.16
C PRO A 82 -4.72 12.52 -17.15
N SER A 83 -4.39 13.76 -16.77
CA SER A 83 -5.22 14.51 -15.83
C SER A 83 -6.55 14.85 -16.50
N SER A 84 -7.63 14.17 -16.11
CA SER A 84 -8.97 14.57 -16.50
C SER A 84 -9.30 15.92 -15.86
N LYS A 85 -9.65 16.90 -16.71
CA LYS A 85 -10.32 18.19 -16.43
C LYS A 85 -10.01 18.81 -15.05
N ARG A 86 -8.86 19.48 -14.92
CA ARG A 86 -8.61 20.41 -13.79
C ARG A 86 -9.05 21.83 -14.12
N ASN A 87 -9.64 22.49 -13.12
CA ASN A 87 -10.00 23.90 -13.17
C ASN A 87 -8.75 24.78 -13.37
N PRO A 88 -8.86 25.96 -14.01
CA PRO A 88 -7.72 26.84 -14.26
C PRO A 88 -6.95 27.27 -12.99
N ALA A 89 -7.62 27.29 -11.83
CA ALA A 89 -7.03 27.64 -10.53
C ALA A 89 -6.11 26.56 -9.93
N ASP A 90 -6.31 25.27 -10.29
CA ASP A 90 -5.51 24.13 -9.80
C ASP A 90 -4.31 23.79 -10.71
N LYS A 91 -3.99 24.65 -11.68
CA LYS A 91 -2.87 24.45 -12.60
C LYS A 91 -1.50 24.76 -11.97
N SER A 92 -1.46 25.39 -10.78
CA SER A 92 -0.22 25.74 -10.10
C SER A 92 0.38 24.58 -9.29
N ILE A 93 -0.45 23.61 -8.88
CA ILE A 93 -0.02 22.44 -8.10
C ILE A 93 -0.01 21.21 -9.01
N PRO A 94 1.17 20.59 -9.25
CA PRO A 94 1.25 19.35 -10.00
C PRO A 94 0.42 18.24 -9.33
N PRO A 95 -0.18 17.32 -10.10
CA PRO A 95 -1.04 16.29 -9.52
C PRO A 95 -0.26 15.42 -8.53
N PRO A 96 -0.86 15.00 -7.40
CA PRO A 96 -0.15 14.27 -6.35
C PRO A 96 0.59 13.03 -6.87
N SER A 97 -0.04 12.30 -7.81
CA SER A 97 0.53 11.11 -8.43
C SER A 97 1.79 11.39 -9.25
N SER A 98 1.84 12.52 -9.96
CA SER A 98 3.05 12.93 -10.70
C SER A 98 4.19 13.31 -9.75
N GLU A 99 3.88 14.06 -8.69
CA GLU A 99 4.89 14.48 -7.72
C GLU A 99 5.47 13.30 -6.97
N LEU A 100 4.61 12.36 -6.54
CA LEU A 100 5.05 11.10 -5.93
C LEU A 100 5.89 10.27 -6.89
N SER A 101 5.51 10.18 -8.17
CA SER A 101 6.30 9.46 -9.17
C SER A 101 7.69 10.08 -9.33
N THR A 102 7.77 11.41 -9.40
CA THR A 102 9.04 12.14 -9.45
C THR A 102 9.87 11.90 -8.20
N LEU A 103 9.29 11.98 -6.99
CA LEU A 103 9.99 11.71 -5.73
C LEU A 103 10.54 10.28 -5.66
N LEU A 104 9.73 9.27 -6.00
CA LEU A 104 10.15 7.87 -6.00
C LEU A 104 11.23 7.60 -7.04
N LEU A 105 11.10 8.17 -8.23
CA LEU A 105 12.09 8.05 -9.30
C LEU A 105 13.42 8.72 -8.91
N SER A 106 13.37 9.91 -8.30
CA SER A 106 14.55 10.59 -7.77
C SER A 106 15.24 9.79 -6.68
N LEU A 107 14.49 9.18 -5.76
CA LEU A 107 15.07 8.28 -4.75
C LEU A 107 15.67 7.01 -5.38
N ARG A 108 15.07 6.48 -6.45
CA ARG A 108 15.66 5.37 -7.20
C ARG A 108 17.00 5.77 -7.80
N LYS A 109 17.09 6.93 -8.45
CA LYS A 109 18.34 7.48 -9.00
C LYS A 109 19.40 7.67 -7.92
N LEU A 110 19.01 8.23 -6.77
CA LEU A 110 19.92 8.45 -5.65
C LEU A 110 20.45 7.13 -5.07
N ARG A 111 19.57 6.14 -4.84
CA ARG A 111 19.98 4.80 -4.33
C ARG A 111 20.94 4.09 -5.28
N GLU A 112 20.73 4.24 -6.59
CA GLU A 112 21.65 3.67 -7.58
C GLU A 112 23.01 4.37 -7.56
N ALA A 113 23.02 5.69 -7.40
CA ALA A 113 24.26 6.46 -7.29
C ALA A 113 25.05 6.13 -6.02
N THR A 114 24.39 6.02 -4.87
CA THR A 114 25.03 5.61 -3.61
C THR A 114 25.60 4.19 -3.71
N LEU A 115 24.93 3.29 -4.44
CA LEU A 115 25.44 1.95 -4.68
C LEU A 115 26.67 1.95 -5.60
N ALA A 116 26.64 2.76 -6.66
CA ALA A 116 27.76 2.89 -7.60
C ALA A 116 29.01 3.51 -6.98
N THR A 117 28.83 4.30 -5.92
CA THR A 117 29.90 5.03 -5.21
C THR A 117 30.07 4.53 -3.77
N ALA A 118 29.71 3.27 -3.51
CA ALA A 118 29.69 2.70 -2.16
C ALA A 118 31.06 2.71 -1.45
N SER A 119 32.16 2.81 -2.19
CA SER A 119 33.52 2.96 -1.63
C SER A 119 33.84 4.35 -1.10
N GLU A 120 33.16 5.38 -1.61
CA GLU A 120 33.43 6.79 -1.29
C GLU A 120 32.32 7.41 -0.42
N THR A 121 31.10 6.89 -0.54
CA THR A 121 29.94 7.42 0.17
C THR A 121 29.88 6.89 1.60
N PRO A 122 29.71 7.75 2.62
CA PRO A 122 29.53 7.32 4.00
C PRO A 122 28.34 6.37 4.16
N ILE A 123 28.52 5.32 4.98
CA ILE A 123 27.48 4.31 5.23
C ILE A 123 26.27 4.93 5.92
N ASP A 124 26.47 5.81 6.90
CA ASP A 124 25.38 6.47 7.64
C ASP A 124 24.47 7.30 6.71
N PHE A 125 25.06 7.96 5.71
CA PHE A 125 24.27 8.68 4.70
C PHE A 125 23.45 7.71 3.85
N THR A 126 24.07 6.61 3.42
CA THR A 126 23.38 5.56 2.64
C THR A 126 22.22 4.97 3.44
N GLN A 127 22.42 4.64 4.73
CA GLN A 127 21.37 4.21 5.64
C GLN A 127 20.22 5.21 5.68
N ARG A 128 20.50 6.50 5.91
CA ARG A 128 19.50 7.57 5.95
C ARG A 128 18.68 7.67 4.65
N VAL A 129 19.34 7.56 3.49
CA VAL A 129 18.66 7.57 2.19
C VAL A 129 17.71 6.37 2.06
N HIS A 130 18.15 5.17 2.42
CA HIS A 130 17.33 3.97 2.33
C HIS A 130 16.15 3.99 3.31
N ILE A 131 16.34 4.41 4.56
CA ILE A 131 15.26 4.53 5.55
C ILE A 131 14.21 5.53 5.11
N PHE A 132 14.63 6.70 4.64
CA PHE A 132 13.71 7.68 4.08
C PHE A 132 12.96 7.13 2.86
N SER A 133 13.67 6.42 1.97
CA SER A 133 13.06 5.77 0.81
C SER A 133 12.03 4.72 1.21
N ILE A 134 12.30 3.88 2.21
CA ILE A 134 11.37 2.88 2.75
C ILE A 134 10.11 3.56 3.26
N ARG A 135 10.23 4.53 4.16
CA ARG A 135 9.09 5.22 4.79
C ARG A 135 8.21 5.90 3.74
N LEU A 136 8.81 6.62 2.77
CA LEU A 136 8.04 7.26 1.70
C LEU A 136 7.32 6.26 0.82
N SER A 137 8.02 5.21 0.36
CA SER A 137 7.44 4.26 -0.58
C SER A 137 6.43 3.31 0.04
N ILE A 138 6.50 3.03 1.34
CA ILE A 138 5.42 2.33 2.06
C ILE A 138 4.15 3.17 2.05
N ARG A 139 4.24 4.47 2.34
CA ARG A 139 3.08 5.38 2.29
C ARG A 139 2.49 5.46 0.90
N ALA A 140 3.35 5.56 -0.11
CA ALA A 140 2.95 5.57 -1.50
C ALA A 140 2.46 4.21 -2.01
N GLN A 141 2.40 3.18 -1.16
CA GLN A 141 2.04 1.81 -1.53
C GLN A 141 2.78 1.33 -2.78
N HIS A 142 4.10 1.53 -2.82
CA HIS A 142 4.95 1.20 -3.97
C HIS A 142 6.03 0.13 -3.61
N PRO A 143 5.69 -1.17 -3.72
CA PRO A 143 6.58 -2.28 -3.38
C PRO A 143 7.94 -2.29 -4.09
N PRO A 144 8.03 -1.99 -5.40
CA PRO A 144 9.33 -1.97 -6.08
C PRO A 144 10.33 -0.98 -5.48
N SER A 145 9.85 0.07 -4.80
CA SER A 145 10.71 1.04 -4.13
C SER A 145 11.10 0.61 -2.72
N TYR A 146 10.19 0.20 -1.84
CA TYR A 146 10.57 -0.11 -0.46
C TYR A 146 11.23 -1.49 -0.32
N PHE A 147 10.75 -2.52 -1.03
CA PHE A 147 11.14 -3.91 -0.75
C PHE A 147 12.65 -4.17 -0.93
N PRO A 148 13.30 -3.71 -2.02
CA PRO A 148 14.76 -3.85 -2.16
C PRO A 148 15.52 -3.09 -1.07
N SER A 149 15.00 -1.93 -0.62
CA SER A 149 15.65 -1.14 0.43
C SER A 149 15.50 -1.74 1.81
N LEU A 150 14.36 -2.37 2.14
CA LEU A 150 14.20 -3.13 3.39
C LEU A 150 15.28 -4.22 3.48
N ARG A 151 15.41 -5.04 2.43
CA ARG A 151 16.39 -6.13 2.38
C ARG A 151 17.82 -5.63 2.41
N TYR A 152 18.16 -4.66 1.55
CA TYR A 152 19.51 -4.10 1.50
C TYR A 152 19.92 -3.48 2.84
N SER A 153 19.00 -2.81 3.54
CA SER A 153 19.28 -2.22 4.84
C SER A 153 19.63 -3.26 5.90
N LEU A 154 18.89 -4.38 5.95
CA LEU A 154 19.16 -5.46 6.91
C LEU A 154 20.37 -6.31 6.52
N ASP A 155 20.50 -6.67 5.25
CA ASP A 155 21.51 -7.64 4.79
C ASP A 155 22.89 -7.02 4.57
N ARG A 156 22.96 -5.71 4.27
CA ARG A 156 24.20 -5.05 3.83
C ARG A 156 24.55 -3.79 4.63
N LEU A 157 23.57 -2.96 4.99
CA LEU A 157 23.85 -1.70 5.67
C LEU A 157 23.91 -1.82 7.19
N HIS A 158 23.15 -2.74 7.79
CA HIS A 158 23.24 -3.06 9.20
C HIS A 158 24.45 -3.97 9.44
N SER A 159 25.52 -3.41 9.98
CA SER A 159 26.75 -4.16 10.28
C SER A 159 27.25 -3.85 11.69
N ARG A 160 28.12 -4.69 12.24
CA ARG A 160 28.72 -4.44 13.56
C ARG A 160 29.51 -3.12 13.63
N SER A 161 30.10 -2.71 12.51
CA SER A 161 30.89 -1.48 12.41
C SER A 161 30.02 -0.23 12.26
N HIS A 162 28.85 -0.38 11.64
CA HIS A 162 27.87 0.71 11.42
C HIS A 162 26.47 0.18 11.74
N PRO A 163 26.13 0.02 13.02
CA PRO A 163 24.84 -0.51 13.41
C PRO A 163 23.73 0.51 13.17
N LEU A 164 22.63 0.05 12.59
CA LEU A 164 21.39 0.81 12.61
C LEU A 164 20.86 0.91 14.05
N PRO A 165 20.19 2.02 14.41
CA PRO A 165 19.48 2.12 15.68
C PRO A 165 18.46 1.00 15.86
N ASP A 166 18.34 0.47 17.07
CA ASP A 166 17.44 -0.65 17.39
C ASP A 166 15.98 -0.37 17.00
N SER A 167 15.53 0.88 17.15
CA SER A 167 14.20 1.31 16.73
C SER A 167 13.99 1.17 15.22
N GLU A 168 14.99 1.48 14.41
CA GLU A 168 14.93 1.39 12.96
C GLU A 168 15.05 -0.06 12.49
N VAL A 169 15.90 -0.87 13.14
CA VAL A 169 15.95 -2.32 12.90
C VAL A 169 14.58 -2.93 13.17
N LYS A 170 13.96 -2.62 14.31
CA LYS A 170 12.62 -3.11 14.66
C LYS A 170 11.57 -2.67 13.64
N GLU A 171 11.62 -1.41 13.21
CA GLU A 171 10.72 -0.87 12.20
C GLU A 171 10.85 -1.62 10.86
N ILE A 172 12.07 -1.73 10.32
CA ILE A 172 12.36 -2.37 9.04
C ILE A 172 11.99 -3.85 9.06
N VAL A 173 12.32 -4.57 10.13
CA VAL A 173 11.95 -5.98 10.31
C VAL A 173 10.43 -6.14 10.35
N SER A 174 9.72 -5.31 11.10
CA SER A 174 8.25 -5.35 11.17
C SER A 174 7.62 -5.15 9.79
N TYR A 175 8.08 -4.17 9.01
CA TYR A 175 7.57 -3.94 7.66
C TYR A 175 7.86 -5.09 6.72
N LEU A 176 9.05 -5.69 6.79
CA LEU A 176 9.40 -6.81 5.92
C LEU A 176 8.61 -8.08 6.25
N ILE A 177 8.39 -8.37 7.54
CA ILE A 177 7.53 -9.48 7.99
C ILE A 177 6.09 -9.29 7.48
N LEU A 178 5.54 -8.08 7.65
CA LEU A 178 4.19 -7.76 7.17
C LEU A 178 4.12 -7.77 5.64
N ASP A 179 5.17 -7.39 4.91
CA ASP A 179 5.16 -7.46 3.44
C ASP A 179 5.06 -8.91 2.95
N TYR A 180 5.82 -9.83 3.55
CA TYR A 180 5.73 -11.26 3.23
C TYR A 180 4.32 -11.79 3.52
N ALA A 181 3.75 -11.49 4.68
CA ALA A 181 2.44 -11.98 5.07
C ALA A 181 1.28 -11.33 4.29
N CYS A 182 1.25 -10.00 4.20
CA CYS A 182 0.10 -9.27 3.67
C CYS A 182 0.10 -9.21 2.14
N ARG A 183 1.23 -8.81 1.54
CA ARG A 183 1.33 -8.57 0.10
C ARG A 183 1.71 -9.83 -0.69
N GLN A 184 2.69 -10.59 -0.21
CA GLN A 184 3.17 -11.79 -0.92
C GLN A 184 2.37 -13.05 -0.57
N ASP A 185 1.59 -13.01 0.51
CA ASP A 185 0.85 -14.15 1.06
C ASP A 185 1.77 -15.35 1.41
N ASP A 186 3.04 -15.05 1.68
CA ASP A 186 4.06 -16.03 2.06
C ASP A 186 4.23 -16.03 3.58
N MET A 187 3.35 -16.77 4.25
CA MET A 187 3.39 -16.92 5.69
C MET A 187 4.66 -17.65 6.17
N VAL A 188 5.21 -18.56 5.36
CA VAL A 188 6.41 -19.32 5.73
C VAL A 188 7.60 -18.37 5.86
N SER A 189 7.86 -17.56 4.84
CA SER A 189 8.92 -16.54 4.86
C SER A 189 8.71 -15.53 5.99
N ALA A 190 7.45 -15.15 6.28
CA ALA A 190 7.15 -14.23 7.38
C ALA A 190 7.53 -14.83 8.76
N PHE A 191 7.19 -16.09 9.02
CA PHE A 191 7.53 -16.78 10.27
C PHE A 191 9.03 -17.07 10.38
N GLU A 192 9.68 -17.48 9.29
CA GLU A 192 11.13 -17.69 9.24
C GLU A 192 11.90 -16.40 9.55
N LEU A 193 11.53 -15.29 8.91
CA LEU A 193 12.15 -13.99 9.17
C LEU A 193 11.92 -13.55 10.62
N ARG A 194 10.72 -13.72 11.15
CA ARG A 194 10.41 -13.42 12.57
C ARG A 194 11.28 -14.23 13.53
N ALA A 195 11.43 -15.53 13.28
CA ALA A 195 12.26 -16.41 14.12
C ALA A 195 13.75 -16.01 14.05
N ARG A 196 14.24 -15.68 12.84
CA ARG A 196 15.59 -15.19 12.62
C ARG A 196 15.84 -13.86 13.33
N ALA A 197 14.93 -12.90 13.17
CA ALA A 197 15.05 -11.58 13.79
C ALA A 197 15.02 -11.62 15.33
N ARG A 198 14.28 -12.56 15.92
CA ARG A 198 14.33 -12.82 17.38
C ARG A 198 15.72 -13.24 17.84
N LYS A 199 16.39 -14.07 17.06
CA LYS A 199 17.73 -14.59 17.37
C LYS A 199 18.82 -13.54 17.11
N GLU A 200 18.72 -12.81 16.00
CA GLU A 200 19.79 -11.91 15.53
C GLU A 200 19.67 -10.49 16.08
N PHE A 201 18.44 -9.99 16.28
CA PHE A 201 18.18 -8.59 16.65
C PHE A 201 17.38 -8.45 17.96
N ALA A 202 17.18 -9.54 18.72
CA ALA A 202 16.30 -9.56 19.89
C ALA A 202 14.89 -9.01 19.61
N PHE A 203 14.40 -9.16 18.36
CA PHE A 203 13.16 -8.58 17.90
C PHE A 203 11.94 -9.14 18.65
N SER A 204 11.10 -8.27 19.20
CA SER A 204 9.83 -8.64 19.82
C SER A 204 8.76 -7.59 19.59
N ASP A 205 7.68 -8.00 18.93
CA ASP A 205 6.50 -7.16 18.71
C ASP A 205 5.21 -7.98 18.78
N LYS A 206 4.39 -7.69 19.80
CA LYS A 206 3.11 -8.38 20.04
C LYS A 206 2.08 -8.08 18.95
N SER A 207 2.16 -6.92 18.31
CA SER A 207 1.22 -6.52 17.26
C SER A 207 1.47 -7.32 15.99
N ILE A 208 2.74 -7.51 15.62
CA ILE A 208 3.13 -8.37 14.49
C ILE A 208 2.74 -9.82 14.75
N ASP A 209 3.00 -10.32 15.96
CA ASP A 209 2.60 -11.67 16.37
C ASP A 209 1.09 -11.90 16.20
N ARG A 210 0.27 -10.94 16.65
CA ARG A 210 -1.20 -10.99 16.49
C ARG A 210 -1.64 -10.83 15.04
N ALA A 211 -0.95 -10.02 14.24
CA ALA A 211 -1.24 -9.86 12.82
C ALA A 211 -1.00 -11.18 12.07
N LEU A 212 0.13 -11.83 12.32
CA LEU A 212 0.47 -13.12 11.71
C LEU A 212 -0.50 -14.22 12.15
N ASP A 213 -0.83 -14.27 13.45
CA ASP A 213 -1.80 -15.22 13.99
C ASP A 213 -3.20 -15.03 13.37
N ALA A 214 -3.63 -13.77 13.22
CA ALA A 214 -4.89 -13.44 12.59
C ALA A 214 -4.93 -13.84 11.10
N LEU A 215 -3.85 -13.64 10.35
CA LEU A 215 -3.76 -14.04 8.95
C LEU A 215 -3.69 -15.55 8.79
N MET A 216 -2.93 -16.26 9.63
CA MET A 216 -2.80 -17.72 9.57
C MET A 216 -4.12 -18.45 9.86
N HIS A 217 -4.91 -17.93 10.80
CA HIS A 217 -6.19 -18.53 11.21
C HIS A 217 -7.42 -17.90 10.54
N ASP A 218 -7.22 -17.05 9.52
CA ASP A 218 -8.28 -16.29 8.85
C ASP A 218 -9.19 -15.49 9.83
N ASN A 219 -8.64 -15.05 10.96
CA ASN A 219 -9.39 -14.29 11.97
C ASN A 219 -9.46 -12.81 11.60
N TRP A 220 -10.41 -12.47 10.72
CA TRP A 220 -10.60 -11.11 10.22
C TRP A 220 -10.92 -10.09 11.34
N ILE A 221 -11.60 -10.51 12.41
CA ILE A 221 -11.94 -9.62 13.54
C ILE A 221 -10.67 -9.16 14.24
N VAL A 222 -9.75 -10.09 14.54
CA VAL A 222 -8.46 -9.76 15.15
C VAL A 222 -7.60 -8.95 14.18
N PHE A 223 -7.60 -9.29 12.89
CA PHE A 223 -6.88 -8.52 11.87
C PHE A 223 -7.29 -7.04 11.88
N TRP A 224 -8.60 -6.75 11.85
CA TRP A 224 -9.11 -5.37 11.90
C TRP A 224 -8.73 -4.65 13.20
N ARG A 225 -8.77 -5.34 14.34
CA ARG A 225 -8.36 -4.78 15.62
C ARG A 225 -6.87 -4.43 15.64
N VAL A 226 -6.02 -5.34 15.17
CA VAL A 226 -4.57 -5.12 15.12
C VAL A 226 -4.24 -3.97 14.17
N ARG A 227 -4.87 -3.93 12.98
CA ARG A 227 -4.69 -2.83 12.03
C ARG A 227 -5.00 -1.47 12.66
N LYS A 228 -6.01 -1.35 13.52
CA LYS A 228 -6.32 -0.09 14.23
C LYS A 228 -5.30 0.29 15.32
N MET A 229 -4.57 -0.68 15.86
CA MET A 229 -3.62 -0.48 16.96
C MET A 229 -2.20 -0.18 16.49
N VAL A 230 -1.82 -0.64 15.30
CA VAL A 230 -0.46 -0.45 14.77
C VAL A 230 -0.25 0.95 14.21
N ASP A 231 1.01 1.34 14.05
CA ASP A 231 1.35 2.61 13.45
C ASP A 231 0.89 2.70 11.98
N SER A 232 0.78 3.94 11.52
CA SER A 232 0.26 4.23 10.18
C SER A 232 1.12 3.72 9.00
N TYR A 233 2.40 3.37 9.20
CA TYR A 233 3.20 2.72 8.16
C TYR A 233 2.92 1.22 8.12
N MET A 234 2.83 0.56 9.27
CA MET A 234 2.39 -0.84 9.37
C MET A 234 0.98 -1.01 8.81
N GLN A 235 0.07 -0.06 9.08
CA GLN A 235 -1.27 -0.04 8.46
C GLN A 235 -1.18 -0.05 6.93
N ALA A 236 -0.33 0.81 6.35
CA ALA A 236 -0.14 0.87 4.90
C ALA A 236 0.39 -0.44 4.31
N VAL A 237 1.21 -1.21 5.04
CA VAL A 237 1.64 -2.55 4.62
C VAL A 237 0.52 -3.58 4.80
N MET A 238 -0.25 -3.49 5.88
CA MET A 238 -1.40 -4.38 6.11
C MET A 238 -2.54 -4.17 5.09
N ASP A 239 -2.63 -2.98 4.48
CA ASP A 239 -3.63 -2.65 3.48
C ASP A 239 -3.58 -3.57 2.25
N TRP A 240 -2.43 -4.16 1.93
CA TRP A 240 -2.32 -5.16 0.87
C TRP A 240 -3.16 -6.42 1.13
N ALA A 241 -3.44 -6.76 2.40
CA ALA A 241 -4.26 -7.91 2.76
C ALA A 241 -5.75 -7.57 2.92
N VAL A 242 -6.12 -6.28 3.01
CA VAL A 242 -7.48 -5.83 3.34
C VAL A 242 -8.54 -6.45 2.43
N ASP A 243 -8.31 -6.41 1.12
CA ASP A 243 -9.27 -6.96 0.16
C ASP A 243 -9.43 -8.47 0.28
N ARG A 244 -8.33 -9.19 0.56
CA ARG A 244 -8.33 -10.64 0.76
C ARG A 244 -9.10 -11.01 2.03
N VAL A 245 -8.82 -10.32 3.13
CA VAL A 245 -9.47 -10.51 4.43
C VAL A 245 -10.96 -10.18 4.36
N ARG A 246 -11.32 -9.05 3.72
CA ARG A 246 -12.73 -8.67 3.50
C ARG A 246 -13.50 -9.73 2.71
N ARG A 247 -12.93 -10.22 1.61
CA ARG A 247 -13.54 -11.29 0.81
C ARG A 247 -13.70 -12.59 1.58
N HIS A 248 -12.70 -12.97 2.39
CA HIS A 248 -12.80 -14.15 3.24
C HIS A 248 -13.96 -13.98 4.25
N ALA A 249 -14.03 -12.85 4.93
CA ALA A 249 -15.10 -12.56 5.88
C ALA A 249 -16.49 -12.66 5.24
N LEU A 250 -16.68 -12.07 4.06
CA LEU A 250 -17.95 -12.14 3.32
C LEU A 250 -18.30 -13.57 2.91
N LYS A 251 -17.33 -14.39 2.48
CA LYS A 251 -17.55 -15.80 2.18
C LYS A 251 -17.98 -16.59 3.41
N ALA A 252 -17.32 -16.37 4.55
CA ALA A 252 -17.65 -17.01 5.82
C ALA A 252 -19.07 -16.62 6.30
N VAL A 253 -19.43 -15.34 6.18
CA VAL A 253 -20.77 -14.86 6.51
C VAL A 253 -21.81 -15.48 5.57
N GLY A 254 -21.49 -15.54 4.28
CA GLY A 254 -22.35 -16.10 3.24
C GLY A 254 -22.61 -17.61 3.36
N SER A 255 -21.74 -18.33 4.08
CA SER A 255 -21.90 -19.76 4.34
C SER A 255 -22.60 -20.05 5.68
N ALA A 256 -22.39 -19.22 6.69
CA ALA A 256 -22.86 -19.46 8.06
C ALA A 256 -24.23 -18.86 8.38
N TYR A 257 -24.66 -17.79 7.71
CA TYR A 257 -25.87 -17.04 8.06
C TYR A 257 -26.93 -17.06 6.97
N LEU A 258 -28.20 -17.06 7.37
CA LEU A 258 -29.36 -16.89 6.47
C LEU A 258 -29.72 -15.42 6.29
N ASN A 259 -29.70 -14.66 7.39
CA ASN A 259 -29.93 -13.22 7.41
C ASN A 259 -29.07 -12.56 8.49
N VAL A 260 -28.65 -11.31 8.27
CA VAL A 260 -27.82 -10.54 9.22
C VAL A 260 -28.14 -9.06 9.11
N HIS A 261 -27.96 -8.30 10.20
CA HIS A 261 -28.11 -6.86 10.20
C HIS A 261 -27.04 -6.16 9.34
N VAL A 262 -27.43 -5.13 8.58
CA VAL A 262 -26.54 -4.40 7.65
C VAL A 262 -25.31 -3.85 8.36
N SER A 263 -25.48 -3.22 9.53
CA SER A 263 -24.35 -2.61 10.26
C SER A 263 -23.31 -3.63 10.72
N TRP A 264 -23.72 -4.87 11.00
CA TRP A 264 -22.80 -5.92 11.42
C TRP A 264 -21.97 -6.43 10.23
N ILE A 265 -22.56 -6.57 9.04
CA ILE A 265 -21.82 -6.97 7.84
C ILE A 265 -20.85 -5.85 7.44
N VAL A 266 -21.36 -4.62 7.29
CA VAL A 266 -20.54 -3.49 6.85
C VAL A 266 -19.42 -3.25 7.87
N GLY A 267 -19.74 -3.12 9.16
CA GLY A 267 -18.72 -2.90 10.20
C GLY A 267 -17.77 -4.08 10.38
N GLY A 268 -18.32 -5.29 10.54
CA GLY A 268 -17.52 -6.48 10.87
C GLY A 268 -16.62 -6.95 9.74
N CYS A 269 -17.07 -6.87 8.49
CA CYS A 269 -16.30 -7.36 7.34
C CYS A 269 -15.33 -6.32 6.76
N THR A 270 -15.55 -5.02 7.01
CA THR A 270 -14.69 -3.93 6.50
C THR A 270 -13.85 -3.23 7.58
N GLY A 271 -13.99 -3.66 8.84
CA GLY A 271 -13.22 -3.10 9.95
C GLY A 271 -13.79 -1.80 10.53
N HIS A 272 -15.09 -1.53 10.36
CA HIS A 272 -15.76 -0.29 10.75
C HIS A 272 -15.09 0.95 10.15
N ASP A 273 -14.74 0.89 8.88
CA ASP A 273 -14.34 2.07 8.13
C ASP A 273 -15.60 2.81 7.64
N GLU A 274 -15.72 4.09 8.02
CA GLU A 274 -16.85 4.96 7.67
C GLU A 274 -17.01 5.14 6.16
N SER A 275 -15.96 4.85 5.38
CA SER A 275 -15.99 4.92 3.92
C SER A 275 -16.82 3.81 3.26
N TRP A 276 -17.19 2.77 4.01
CA TRP A 276 -17.95 1.63 3.49
C TRP A 276 -19.43 1.77 3.76
N THR A 277 -20.21 1.82 2.68
CA THR A 277 -21.65 1.62 2.70
C THR A 277 -22.00 0.25 2.16
N TRP A 278 -23.22 -0.22 2.45
CA TRP A 278 -23.71 -1.48 1.88
C TRP A 278 -23.69 -1.44 0.35
N GLU A 279 -24.10 -0.31 -0.22
CA GLU A 279 -24.20 -0.13 -1.68
C GLU A 279 -22.81 -0.20 -2.34
N LYS A 280 -21.79 0.43 -1.74
CA LYS A 280 -20.40 0.32 -2.19
C LYS A 280 -19.86 -1.10 -2.06
N LEU A 281 -20.21 -1.81 -0.99
CA LEU A 281 -19.80 -3.19 -0.77
C LEU A 281 -20.38 -4.14 -1.83
N VAL A 282 -21.65 -3.95 -2.18
CA VAL A 282 -22.32 -4.71 -3.24
C VAL A 282 -21.67 -4.45 -4.61
N ASP A 283 -21.37 -3.19 -4.93
CA ASP A 283 -20.75 -2.82 -6.21
C ASP A 283 -19.33 -3.40 -6.35
N VAL A 284 -18.49 -3.23 -5.32
CA VAL A 284 -17.10 -3.68 -5.33
C VAL A 284 -16.98 -5.20 -5.33
N GLU A 285 -17.71 -5.88 -4.43
CA GLU A 285 -17.59 -7.33 -4.23
C GLU A 285 -18.60 -8.13 -5.04
N LYS A 286 -19.48 -7.45 -5.80
CA LYS A 286 -20.52 -8.06 -6.65
C LYS A 286 -21.40 -9.05 -5.88
N LEU A 287 -21.86 -8.63 -4.70
CA LEU A 287 -22.67 -9.48 -3.83
C LEU A 287 -24.10 -9.63 -4.37
N GLY A 288 -24.57 -10.88 -4.46
CA GLY A 288 -25.95 -11.19 -4.87
C GLY A 288 -26.95 -11.27 -3.71
N TRP A 289 -26.68 -10.60 -2.58
CA TRP A 289 -27.55 -10.65 -1.39
C TRP A 289 -28.60 -9.53 -1.43
N GLU A 290 -29.80 -9.82 -0.95
CA GLU A 290 -30.93 -8.88 -0.97
C GLU A 290 -30.99 -8.06 0.33
N LYS A 291 -31.31 -6.76 0.23
CA LYS A 291 -31.52 -5.89 1.38
C LYS A 291 -33.01 -5.73 1.65
N GLU A 292 -33.48 -6.25 2.77
CA GLU A 292 -34.85 -6.09 3.29
C GLU A 292 -34.80 -5.16 4.52
N GLY A 293 -34.92 -3.86 4.27
CA GLY A 293 -34.82 -2.82 5.31
C GLY A 293 -33.40 -2.78 5.91
N GLU A 294 -33.30 -3.08 7.21
CA GLU A 294 -32.03 -3.14 7.96
C GLU A 294 -31.39 -4.54 7.99
N LYS A 295 -32.03 -5.53 7.35
CA LYS A 295 -31.54 -6.91 7.29
C LYS A 295 -31.10 -7.25 5.86
N ILE A 296 -30.00 -7.96 5.76
CA ILE A 296 -29.53 -8.58 4.54
C ILE A 296 -29.97 -10.04 4.53
N VAL A 297 -30.69 -10.45 3.49
CA VAL A 297 -31.07 -11.84 3.23
C VAL A 297 -30.01 -12.46 2.35
N ILE A 298 -29.23 -13.37 2.94
CA ILE A 298 -28.10 -14.05 2.30
C ILE A 298 -28.59 -15.30 1.57
N ARG A 299 -29.44 -16.09 2.24
CA ARG A 299 -30.07 -17.30 1.68
C ARG A 299 -31.49 -17.45 2.21
N ARG A 300 -32.43 -17.71 1.31
CA ARG A 300 -33.80 -18.10 1.68
C ARG A 300 -33.83 -19.62 1.98
N PRO A 301 -34.46 -20.07 3.08
CA PRO A 301 -34.64 -21.49 3.33
C PRO A 301 -35.36 -22.16 2.15
N LYS A 302 -34.89 -23.32 1.69
CA LYS A 302 -35.65 -24.12 0.71
C LYS A 302 -36.98 -24.52 1.35
N THR A 303 -38.09 -24.04 0.80
CA THR A 303 -39.43 -24.49 1.19
C THR A 303 -39.53 -26.00 0.90
N ARG A 304 -39.78 -26.81 1.94
CA ARG A 304 -40.00 -28.26 1.78
C ARG A 304 -41.29 -28.43 0.96
N ALA A 305 -41.22 -29.10 -0.18
CA ALA A 305 -42.40 -29.38 -1.00
C ALA A 305 -43.47 -30.08 -0.14
N PRO A 306 -44.75 -29.69 -0.24
CA PRO A 306 -45.81 -30.34 0.51
C PRO A 306 -45.84 -31.83 0.15
N ALA A 307 -45.98 -32.67 1.19
CA ALA A 307 -46.10 -34.12 1.01
C ALA A 307 -47.24 -34.42 0.03
N LYS A 308 -46.94 -35.29 -0.95
CA LYS A 308 -47.91 -35.75 -1.95
C LYS A 308 -49.14 -36.30 -1.19
N PRO A 309 -50.38 -35.85 -1.48
CA PRO A 309 -51.55 -36.41 -0.83
C PRO A 309 -51.65 -37.90 -1.14
N GLU A 310 -51.91 -38.69 -0.10
CA GLU A 310 -52.06 -40.14 -0.14
C GLU A 310 -53.19 -40.51 -1.13
N PRO A 311 -53.00 -41.50 -2.01
CA PRO A 311 -54.03 -41.88 -2.97
C PRO A 311 -55.26 -42.42 -2.23
N ALA A 312 -56.42 -41.82 -2.50
CA ALA A 312 -57.71 -42.22 -1.96
C ALA A 312 -57.99 -43.70 -2.25
N GLN A 313 -58.35 -44.46 -1.22
CA GLN A 313 -58.78 -45.85 -1.36
C GLN A 313 -60.06 -45.93 -2.20
N PRO A 314 -60.15 -46.84 -3.18
CA PRO A 314 -61.38 -47.05 -3.93
C PRO A 314 -62.41 -47.72 -3.04
N SER A 315 -63.56 -47.05 -2.87
CA SER A 315 -64.77 -47.60 -2.27
C SER A 315 -65.20 -48.85 -3.03
N THR A 316 -65.15 -50.01 -2.37
CA THR A 316 -65.81 -51.23 -2.81
C THR A 316 -67.32 -51.02 -2.82
N VAL A 317 -67.92 -50.93 -4.00
CA VAL A 317 -69.36 -51.02 -4.18
C VAL A 317 -69.70 -52.48 -4.44
N SER A 318 -70.42 -53.07 -3.50
CA SER A 318 -71.05 -54.39 -3.62
C SER A 318 -72.26 -54.30 -4.55
N SER A 319 -72.32 -55.17 -5.56
CA SER A 319 -73.53 -55.84 -6.09
C SER A 319 -73.11 -56.93 -7.06
#